data_AF-A0AA42TJN6-F1
#
_entry.id   AF-A0AA42TJN6-F1
#
_cell.length_a   1.000
_cell.length_b   1.000
_cell.length_c   1.000
_cell.angle_alpha   90.00
_cell.angle_beta   90.00
_cell.angle_gamma   90.00
#
_symmetry.space_group_name_H-M   'P 1'
#
loop_
_entity.id
_entity.type
_entity.pdbx_description
1 polymer ?
#
loop_
_entity_poly.entity_id
_entity_poly.type
_entity_poly.pdbx_seq_one_letter_code
_entity_poly.pdbx_strand_id
1 'polypeptide(L)'
;MANAAQLNQGRLHGWQPQAGLTAPEVMALGLRPNSNPPESYHVASLDRVANGSRYTGPISGVMNADTRTAMEHWLRNNYRCPVVIEAWQVATGNNQRTTPFTNGINIWNFDEITQGTVRNAANRVVARVRMFSRDFTGHYTLPNGRRDDQYQSLGSYARFMTYGGPMSEVPNHTWAEAEMTPERLIGPATTTAILAATPNGAAASTYRVVRATAEQECMGMFDSINAYDDALVSLGPCHWTMGLMPAGGYDNGELPGFLAYFLHRNQADYQRYLGNLGLYPATAWAGVNTGPLWDRTGRKYVGWIRHHNEQTQPAQAATGLAQLPMVDRATVEANYFKTWHWFYRLAMIGRTCANFQQAMWDMVRFRIRDIRSAPIAVNVGAVHINATLGDIYTSEKSVAILLRWHIFRPGHVTGARVRDSLTRAINGHAQLNWATAPAQWTNAHEQAITAQLLTDALTVNDTQDRLANWPTYAGRNSRNYTLNNELGALRDGRGSFHFDTTGI
;
A
#
# COMPACT_ATOMS: atom_id res chain seq x y z
N MET A 1 -16.23 16.04 6.53
CA MET A 1 -16.47 15.86 5.08
C MET A 1 -17.55 16.83 4.64
N ALA A 2 -17.55 17.30 3.39
CA ALA A 2 -18.48 18.35 2.92
C ALA A 2 -19.92 17.84 2.72
N ASN A 3 -20.07 16.56 2.39
CA ASN A 3 -21.37 15.93 2.19
C ASN A 3 -21.62 14.79 3.19
N ALA A 4 -22.89 14.48 3.40
CA ALA A 4 -23.41 13.33 4.10
C ALA A 4 -24.24 12.45 3.13
N ALA A 5 -24.54 11.21 3.54
CA ALA A 5 -25.60 10.42 2.91
C ALA A 5 -26.90 10.67 3.67
N GLN A 6 -28.02 10.87 3.00
CA GLN A 6 -29.34 11.05 3.60
C GLN A 6 -30.32 10.02 3.07
N LEU A 7 -31.12 9.43 3.96
CA LEU A 7 -32.19 8.51 3.54
C LEU A 7 -33.30 9.26 2.80
N ASN A 8 -33.54 8.92 1.54
CA ASN A 8 -34.68 9.35 0.75
C ASN A 8 -35.87 8.42 1.01
N GLN A 9 -36.73 8.81 1.96
CA GLN A 9 -37.88 8.02 2.40
C GLN A 9 -38.89 7.79 1.26
N GLY A 10 -39.17 8.82 0.46
CA GLY A 10 -40.10 8.70 -0.68
C GLY A 10 -39.62 7.68 -1.71
N ARG A 11 -38.31 7.67 -2.00
CA ARG A 11 -37.69 6.68 -2.89
C ARG A 11 -37.77 5.27 -2.30
N LEU A 12 -37.43 5.11 -1.02
CA LEU A 12 -37.51 3.82 -0.33
C LEU A 12 -38.95 3.26 -0.34
N HIS A 13 -39.92 4.06 0.10
CA HIS A 13 -41.33 3.66 0.18
C HIS A 13 -41.98 3.47 -1.19
N GLY A 14 -41.47 4.13 -2.23
CA GLY A 14 -41.83 3.84 -3.62
C GLY A 14 -41.48 2.41 -4.06
N TRP A 15 -40.50 1.77 -3.42
CA TRP A 15 -40.12 0.37 -3.68
C TRP A 15 -40.62 -0.61 -2.63
N GLN A 16 -40.67 -0.19 -1.36
CA GLN A 16 -41.07 -0.99 -0.20
C GLN A 16 -41.96 -0.14 0.73
N PRO A 17 -43.28 -0.07 0.49
CA PRO A 17 -44.18 0.85 1.21
C PRO A 17 -44.24 0.65 2.73
N GLN A 18 -43.93 -0.55 3.20
CA GLN A 18 -43.93 -0.92 4.63
C GLN A 18 -42.52 -0.97 5.23
N ALA A 19 -41.50 -0.46 4.52
CA ALA A 19 -40.13 -0.47 5.04
C ALA A 19 -39.99 0.46 6.24
N GLY A 20 -39.35 -0.06 7.29
CA GLY A 20 -38.82 0.76 8.38
C GLY A 20 -37.76 1.75 7.89
N LEU A 21 -37.48 2.77 8.69
CA LEU A 21 -36.61 3.89 8.32
C LEU A 21 -35.26 3.87 9.03
N THR A 22 -35.11 3.02 10.05
CA THR A 22 -33.82 2.88 10.74
C THR A 22 -32.82 2.19 9.82
N ALA A 23 -31.52 2.45 10.04
CA ALA A 23 -30.50 1.80 9.22
C ALA A 23 -30.62 0.26 9.27
N PRO A 24 -30.75 -0.41 10.43
CA PRO A 24 -30.92 -1.86 10.49
C PRO A 24 -32.10 -2.40 9.66
N GLU A 25 -33.26 -1.73 9.72
CA GLU A 25 -34.45 -2.15 8.96
C GLU A 25 -34.22 -2.04 7.46
N VAL A 26 -33.64 -0.93 6.97
CA VAL A 26 -33.37 -0.75 5.53
C VAL A 26 -32.30 -1.72 5.04
N MET A 27 -31.26 -1.99 5.86
CA MET A 27 -30.22 -2.97 5.51
C MET A 27 -30.78 -4.39 5.43
N ALA A 28 -31.74 -4.76 6.29
CA ALA A 28 -32.38 -6.06 6.27
C ALA A 28 -33.17 -6.36 4.99
N LEU A 29 -33.56 -5.33 4.22
CA LEU A 29 -34.23 -5.49 2.93
C LEU A 29 -33.31 -6.10 1.85
N GLY A 30 -31.98 -6.02 2.02
CA GLY A 30 -31.02 -6.67 1.13
C GLY A 30 -30.98 -6.06 -0.27
N LEU A 31 -31.11 -6.90 -1.30
CA LEU A 31 -31.01 -6.55 -2.72
C LEU A 31 -32.27 -5.82 -3.22
N ARG A 32 -32.10 -4.69 -3.91
CA ARG A 32 -33.20 -4.03 -4.62
C ARG A 32 -33.60 -4.84 -5.87
N PRO A 33 -34.87 -5.27 -6.02
CA PRO A 33 -35.35 -5.96 -7.20
C PRO A 33 -35.15 -5.14 -8.48
N ASN A 34 -34.93 -5.82 -9.60
CA ASN A 34 -34.80 -5.22 -10.94
C ASN A 34 -33.69 -4.15 -11.06
N SER A 35 -32.69 -4.18 -10.18
CA SER A 35 -31.50 -3.32 -10.28
C SER A 35 -30.45 -3.95 -11.18
N ASN A 36 -29.96 -3.19 -12.17
CA ASN A 36 -28.85 -3.59 -13.02
C ASN A 36 -27.90 -2.41 -13.27
N PRO A 37 -26.64 -2.46 -12.81
CA PRO A 37 -26.06 -3.52 -11.98
C PRO A 37 -26.75 -3.64 -10.60
N PRO A 38 -26.65 -4.80 -9.92
CA PRO A 38 -27.25 -5.01 -8.61
C PRO A 38 -26.82 -3.97 -7.57
N GLU A 39 -27.80 -3.53 -6.76
CA GLU A 39 -27.64 -2.51 -5.71
C GLU A 39 -28.49 -2.86 -4.48
N SER A 40 -27.97 -2.58 -3.28
CA SER A 40 -28.73 -2.80 -2.04
C SER A 40 -29.82 -1.74 -1.87
N TYR A 41 -30.89 -2.06 -1.14
CA TYR A 41 -31.86 -1.04 -0.73
C TYR A 41 -31.21 0.09 0.06
N HIS A 42 -30.22 -0.24 0.89
CA HIS A 42 -29.51 0.74 1.69
C HIS A 42 -28.85 1.79 0.81
N VAL A 43 -28.00 1.41 -0.14
CA VAL A 43 -27.33 2.38 -1.01
C VAL A 43 -28.33 3.08 -1.95
N ALA A 44 -29.25 2.33 -2.56
CA ALA A 44 -30.19 2.87 -3.55
C ALA A 44 -31.11 3.97 -2.98
N SER A 45 -31.40 3.91 -1.68
CA SER A 45 -32.25 4.87 -0.98
C SER A 45 -31.50 6.06 -0.41
N LEU A 46 -30.18 6.19 -0.62
CA LEU A 46 -29.40 7.32 -0.14
C LEU A 46 -29.21 8.39 -1.21
N ASP A 47 -29.29 9.64 -0.78
CA ASP A 47 -28.89 10.81 -1.55
C ASP A 47 -27.63 11.43 -0.95
N ARG A 48 -26.77 11.97 -1.82
CA ARG A 48 -25.70 12.87 -1.41
C ARG A 48 -26.32 14.24 -1.09
N VAL A 49 -26.09 14.73 0.12
CA VAL A 49 -26.54 16.06 0.55
C VAL A 49 -25.43 16.81 1.27
N ALA A 50 -25.51 18.14 1.28
CA ALA A 50 -24.56 18.97 2.00
C ALA A 50 -24.62 18.69 3.52
N ASN A 51 -23.47 18.52 4.16
CA ASN A 51 -23.40 18.33 5.61
C ASN A 51 -23.40 19.68 6.31
N GLY A 52 -24.60 20.14 6.70
CA GLY A 52 -24.80 21.42 7.41
C GLY A 52 -24.26 21.48 8.84
N SER A 53 -23.82 20.35 9.42
CA SER A 53 -23.25 20.29 10.78
C SER A 53 -22.00 19.41 10.79
N ARG A 54 -20.98 19.83 10.04
CA ARG A 54 -19.69 19.15 10.02
C ARG A 54 -18.97 19.31 11.36
N TYR A 55 -18.61 18.19 11.98
CA TYR A 55 -17.70 18.20 13.12
C TYR A 55 -16.28 18.64 12.69
N THR A 56 -15.73 19.62 13.40
CA THR A 56 -14.41 20.22 13.16
C THR A 56 -13.45 20.10 14.35
N GLY A 57 -13.92 19.50 15.45
CA GLY A 57 -13.12 19.28 16.66
C GLY A 57 -12.15 18.08 16.55
N PRO A 58 -11.48 17.73 17.66
CA PRO A 58 -10.57 16.58 17.73
C PRO A 58 -11.28 15.24 17.50
N ILE A 59 -10.58 14.30 16.86
CA ILE A 59 -11.09 12.95 16.53
C ILE A 59 -10.57 11.98 17.60
N SER A 60 -11.09 12.11 18.82
CA SER A 60 -10.60 11.43 20.01
C SER A 60 -11.38 10.16 20.37
N GLY A 61 -12.56 9.96 19.78
CA GLY A 61 -13.52 8.94 20.20
C GLY A 61 -14.39 9.34 21.40
N VAL A 62 -14.21 10.54 21.97
CA VAL A 62 -15.00 11.03 23.10
C VAL A 62 -16.25 11.79 22.63
N MET A 63 -17.39 11.49 23.22
CA MET A 63 -18.66 12.18 22.95
C MET A 63 -18.80 13.49 23.75
N ASN A 64 -18.10 14.53 23.30
CA ASN A 64 -18.22 15.89 23.86
C ASN A 64 -19.47 16.65 23.36
N ALA A 65 -19.63 17.91 23.78
CA ALA A 65 -20.80 18.73 23.43
C ALA A 65 -20.94 18.98 21.91
N ASP A 66 -19.83 19.19 21.22
CA ASP A 66 -19.82 19.41 19.77
C ASP A 66 -20.17 18.12 19.02
N THR A 67 -19.65 16.97 19.47
CA THR A 67 -20.01 15.65 18.96
C THR A 67 -21.50 15.39 19.15
N ARG A 68 -22.06 15.66 20.34
CA ARG A 68 -23.51 15.51 20.59
C ARG A 68 -24.34 16.41 19.67
N THR A 69 -23.96 17.68 19.52
CA THR A 69 -24.64 18.62 18.64
C THR A 69 -24.67 18.14 17.19
N ALA A 70 -23.52 17.65 16.69
CA ALA A 70 -23.44 17.08 15.35
C ALA A 70 -24.29 15.81 15.22
N MET A 71 -24.25 14.90 16.20
CA MET A 71 -25.06 13.68 16.20
C MET A 71 -26.57 13.98 16.20
N GLU A 72 -27.04 14.91 17.02
CA GLU A 72 -28.44 15.31 17.04
C GLU A 72 -28.88 15.92 15.71
N HIS A 73 -28.03 16.75 15.08
CA HIS A 73 -28.30 17.27 13.75
C HIS A 73 -28.42 16.13 12.73
N TRP A 74 -27.52 15.14 12.79
CA TRP A 74 -27.55 13.99 11.88
C TRP A 74 -28.82 13.14 12.07
N LEU A 75 -29.22 12.89 13.32
CA LEU A 75 -30.47 12.18 13.63
C LEU A 75 -31.69 12.93 13.09
N ARG A 76 -31.78 14.24 13.33
CA ARG A 76 -32.88 15.09 12.85
C ARG A 76 -33.00 15.11 11.32
N ASN A 77 -31.87 15.05 10.61
CA ASN A 77 -31.85 15.11 9.14
C ASN A 77 -31.80 13.74 8.46
N ASN A 78 -31.94 12.64 9.21
CA ASN A 78 -31.81 11.28 8.68
C ASN A 78 -30.49 11.04 7.92
N TYR A 79 -29.40 11.65 8.39
CA TYR A 79 -28.08 11.39 7.84
C TYR A 79 -27.62 9.97 8.21
N ARG A 80 -26.78 9.42 7.34
CA ARG A 80 -26.18 8.09 7.43
C ARG A 80 -24.68 8.23 7.20
N CYS A 81 -23.93 7.17 7.49
CA CYS A 81 -22.52 7.12 7.16
C CYS A 81 -22.34 7.38 5.65
N PRO A 82 -21.57 8.39 5.23
CA PRO A 82 -21.50 8.77 3.83
C PRO A 82 -20.56 7.86 3.01
N VAL A 83 -19.79 6.99 3.67
CA VAL A 83 -19.04 5.93 3.00
C VAL A 83 -19.69 4.63 3.43
N VAL A 84 -20.29 3.90 2.50
CA VAL A 84 -20.90 2.60 2.77
C VAL A 84 -19.98 1.53 2.22
N ILE A 85 -19.57 0.59 3.06
CA ILE A 85 -18.86 -0.62 2.61
C ILE A 85 -19.84 -1.79 2.63
N GLU A 86 -19.88 -2.56 1.54
CA GLU A 86 -20.72 -3.74 1.45
C GLU A 86 -19.93 -4.95 0.95
N ALA A 87 -20.16 -6.11 1.57
CA ALA A 87 -19.74 -7.40 1.06
C ALA A 87 -20.80 -7.96 0.10
N TRP A 88 -20.35 -8.38 -1.08
CA TRP A 88 -21.19 -8.93 -2.14
C TRP A 88 -20.69 -10.30 -2.55
N GLN A 89 -21.62 -11.18 -2.88
CA GLN A 89 -21.31 -12.35 -3.70
C GLN A 89 -21.02 -11.88 -5.13
N VAL A 90 -19.96 -12.42 -5.72
CA VAL A 90 -19.59 -12.20 -7.11
C VAL A 90 -19.47 -13.52 -7.86
N ALA A 91 -19.91 -13.53 -9.12
CA ALA A 91 -19.84 -14.71 -9.96
C ALA A 91 -18.39 -15.11 -10.26
N THR A 92 -18.11 -16.41 -10.24
CA THR A 92 -16.74 -16.95 -10.36
C THR A 92 -16.10 -16.72 -11.74
N GLY A 93 -16.90 -16.57 -12.79
CA GLY A 93 -16.42 -16.42 -14.17
C GLY A 93 -16.12 -14.98 -14.60
N ASN A 94 -16.79 -13.98 -14.02
CA ASN A 94 -16.68 -12.59 -14.49
C ASN A 94 -16.60 -11.53 -13.36
N ASN A 95 -16.57 -11.95 -12.09
CA ASN A 95 -16.54 -11.08 -10.90
C ASN A 95 -17.69 -10.04 -10.82
N GLN A 96 -18.78 -10.21 -11.57
CA GLN A 96 -19.93 -9.33 -11.43
C GLN A 96 -20.65 -9.59 -10.10
N ARG A 97 -21.02 -8.50 -9.42
CA ARG A 97 -21.86 -8.55 -8.21
C ARG A 97 -23.21 -9.17 -8.54
N THR A 98 -23.69 -10.03 -7.65
CA THR A 98 -25.00 -10.68 -7.79
C THR A 98 -25.93 -10.30 -6.65
N THR A 99 -25.58 -10.65 -5.42
CA THR A 99 -26.40 -10.39 -4.22
C THR A 99 -25.52 -9.91 -3.07
N PRO A 100 -25.99 -9.02 -2.19
CA PRO A 100 -25.30 -8.73 -0.96
C PRO A 100 -25.06 -10.03 -0.17
N PHE A 101 -23.90 -10.12 0.46
CA PHE A 101 -23.62 -11.21 1.40
C PHE A 101 -24.51 -11.02 2.65
N THR A 102 -24.88 -12.12 3.32
CA THR A 102 -25.66 -12.05 4.55
C THR A 102 -24.93 -11.20 5.60
N ASN A 103 -25.60 -10.21 6.18
CA ASN A 103 -25.02 -9.20 7.08
C ASN A 103 -23.90 -8.36 6.43
N GLY A 104 -23.81 -8.36 5.11
CA GLY A 104 -22.76 -7.70 4.34
C GLY A 104 -23.08 -6.26 3.95
N ILE A 105 -24.06 -5.58 4.56
CA ILE A 105 -24.41 -4.20 4.21
C ILE A 105 -23.91 -3.27 5.31
N ASN A 106 -23.18 -2.21 4.90
CA ASN A 106 -22.60 -1.18 5.77
C ASN A 106 -21.68 -1.78 6.86
N ILE A 107 -20.69 -2.57 6.44
CA ILE A 107 -19.74 -3.24 7.33
C ILE A 107 -18.63 -2.30 7.81
N TRP A 108 -18.19 -2.46 9.06
CA TRP A 108 -17.21 -1.56 9.69
C TRP A 108 -15.90 -2.28 10.04
N ASN A 109 -16.00 -3.25 10.95
CA ASN A 109 -14.86 -4.00 11.45
C ASN A 109 -14.24 -4.85 10.35
N PHE A 110 -12.92 -5.03 10.46
CA PHE A 110 -12.13 -5.71 9.45
C PHE A 110 -12.50 -7.20 9.30
N ASP A 111 -13.11 -7.79 10.33
CA ASP A 111 -13.47 -9.21 10.46
C ASP A 111 -14.98 -9.47 10.57
N GLU A 112 -15.84 -8.49 10.32
CA GLU A 112 -17.30 -8.69 10.29
C GLU A 112 -17.72 -9.77 9.27
N ILE A 113 -17.05 -9.78 8.10
CA ILE A 113 -17.21 -10.79 7.06
C ILE A 113 -15.84 -11.43 6.78
N THR A 114 -15.67 -12.69 7.19
CA THR A 114 -14.38 -13.41 7.05
C THR A 114 -14.38 -14.46 5.93
N GLN A 115 -15.54 -14.69 5.30
CA GLN A 115 -15.70 -15.65 4.22
C GLN A 115 -15.12 -15.06 2.93
N GLY A 116 -14.23 -15.81 2.25
CA GLY A 116 -13.73 -15.44 0.92
C GLY A 116 -14.49 -16.09 -0.23
N THR A 117 -15.23 -17.17 0.04
CA THR A 117 -15.97 -17.96 -0.97
C THR A 117 -17.26 -18.52 -0.42
N VAL A 118 -18.25 -18.70 -1.30
CA VAL A 118 -19.48 -19.45 -1.02
C VAL A 118 -19.37 -20.81 -1.70
N ARG A 119 -19.70 -21.87 -0.97
CA ARG A 119 -19.64 -23.25 -1.46
C ARG A 119 -21.01 -23.91 -1.41
N ASN A 120 -21.29 -24.78 -2.38
CA ASN A 120 -22.50 -25.59 -2.38
C ASN A 120 -22.33 -26.88 -1.54
N ALA A 121 -23.37 -27.71 -1.47
CA ALA A 121 -23.36 -28.99 -0.74
C ALA A 121 -22.28 -29.98 -1.22
N ALA A 122 -21.84 -29.87 -2.48
CA ALA A 122 -20.75 -30.66 -3.05
C ALA A 122 -19.36 -30.02 -2.81
N ASN A 123 -19.25 -29.05 -1.90
CA ASN A 123 -18.04 -28.31 -1.57
C ASN A 123 -17.40 -27.54 -2.74
N ARG A 124 -18.13 -27.28 -3.82
CA ARG A 124 -17.65 -26.50 -4.98
C ARG A 124 -17.87 -25.01 -4.73
N VAL A 125 -16.89 -24.18 -5.10
CA VAL A 125 -17.01 -22.72 -5.03
C VAL A 125 -18.03 -22.25 -6.09
N VAL A 126 -19.13 -21.67 -5.65
CA VAL A 126 -20.21 -21.16 -6.51
C VAL A 126 -20.23 -19.63 -6.59
N ALA A 127 -19.62 -18.94 -5.63
CA ALA A 127 -19.39 -17.50 -5.66
C ALA A 127 -18.13 -17.13 -4.85
N ARG A 128 -17.57 -15.96 -5.12
CA ARG A 128 -16.56 -15.32 -4.27
C ARG A 128 -17.21 -14.21 -3.46
N VAL A 129 -16.65 -13.85 -2.31
CA VAL A 129 -17.13 -12.72 -1.51
C VAL A 129 -16.13 -11.58 -1.62
N ARG A 130 -16.59 -10.41 -2.06
CA ARG A 130 -15.77 -9.22 -2.29
C ARG A 130 -16.43 -7.99 -1.68
N MET A 131 -15.60 -7.04 -1.28
CA MET A 131 -16.01 -5.81 -0.62
C MET A 131 -16.00 -4.68 -1.63
N PHE A 132 -17.07 -3.90 -1.61
CA PHE A 132 -17.28 -2.74 -2.46
C PHE A 132 -17.60 -1.51 -1.62
N SER A 133 -17.29 -0.34 -2.15
CA SER A 133 -17.57 0.93 -1.51
C SER A 133 -18.52 1.79 -2.34
N ARG A 134 -19.37 2.55 -1.66
CA ARG A 134 -20.17 3.67 -2.20
C ARG A 134 -19.86 4.91 -1.39
N ASP A 135 -19.43 5.96 -2.07
CA ASP A 135 -18.97 7.19 -1.43
C ASP A 135 -19.84 8.40 -1.81
N PHE A 136 -20.62 8.85 -0.82
CA PHE A 136 -21.48 10.03 -0.91
C PHE A 136 -20.77 11.31 -0.45
N THR A 137 -19.52 11.24 0.02
CA THR A 137 -18.79 12.38 0.59
C THR A 137 -18.34 13.41 -0.44
N GLY A 138 -18.07 12.98 -1.68
CA GLY A 138 -17.38 13.80 -2.69
C GLY A 138 -15.95 14.18 -2.29
N HIS A 139 -15.32 13.44 -1.37
CA HIS A 139 -14.01 13.79 -0.82
C HIS A 139 -12.85 13.57 -1.81
N TYR A 140 -12.94 12.53 -2.64
CA TYR A 140 -11.91 12.13 -3.59
C TYR A 140 -12.25 12.63 -5.00
N THR A 141 -11.26 13.22 -5.69
CA THR A 141 -11.39 13.54 -7.10
C THR A 141 -11.18 12.26 -7.91
N LEU A 142 -12.22 11.79 -8.60
CA LEU A 142 -12.14 10.56 -9.39
C LEU A 142 -11.47 10.81 -10.74
N PRO A 143 -10.68 9.84 -11.26
CA PRO A 143 -10.20 9.87 -12.63
C PRO A 143 -11.34 9.89 -13.66
N ASN A 144 -11.05 10.43 -14.84
CA ASN A 144 -12.00 10.44 -15.96
C ASN A 144 -12.53 9.04 -16.26
N GLY A 145 -13.84 8.93 -16.47
CA GLY A 145 -14.52 7.65 -16.74
C GLY A 145 -15.00 6.91 -15.49
N ARG A 146 -14.49 7.25 -14.29
CA ARG A 146 -15.02 6.72 -13.03
C ARG A 146 -16.14 7.61 -12.50
N ARG A 147 -17.25 6.98 -12.14
CA ARG A 147 -18.41 7.66 -11.58
C ARG A 147 -18.54 7.40 -10.09
N ASP A 148 -18.84 8.46 -9.35
CA ASP A 148 -19.06 8.44 -7.91
C ASP A 148 -20.43 7.90 -7.52
N ASP A 149 -21.30 7.59 -8.49
CA ASP A 149 -22.58 6.91 -8.31
C ASP A 149 -22.52 5.38 -8.50
N GLN A 150 -21.33 4.84 -8.80
CA GLN A 150 -21.10 3.40 -8.92
C GLN A 150 -20.41 2.80 -7.68
N TYR A 151 -20.65 1.51 -7.44
CA TYR A 151 -19.86 0.74 -6.48
C TYR A 151 -18.42 0.56 -6.97
N GLN A 152 -17.47 0.90 -6.12
CA GLN A 152 -16.05 0.74 -6.39
C GLN A 152 -15.54 -0.54 -5.70
N SER A 153 -14.91 -1.43 -6.46
CA SER A 153 -14.25 -2.61 -5.89
C SER A 153 -13.17 -2.19 -4.89
N LEU A 154 -13.11 -2.86 -3.75
CA LEU A 154 -12.21 -2.51 -2.67
C LEU A 154 -11.28 -3.67 -2.29
N GLY A 155 -11.81 -4.86 -2.04
CA GLY A 155 -10.98 -5.94 -1.53
C GLY A 155 -11.72 -7.25 -1.25
N SER A 156 -11.06 -8.12 -0.52
CA SER A 156 -11.63 -9.31 0.10
C SER A 156 -10.97 -9.62 1.43
N TYR A 157 -11.57 -10.51 2.21
CA TYR A 157 -10.95 -10.99 3.43
C TYR A 157 -9.98 -12.13 3.12
N ALA A 158 -8.79 -12.08 3.71
CA ALA A 158 -7.79 -13.14 3.67
C ALA A 158 -7.41 -13.59 5.08
N ARG A 159 -6.86 -14.81 5.15
CA ARG A 159 -6.35 -15.41 6.38
C ARG A 159 -4.90 -15.80 6.17
N PHE A 160 -4.07 -15.57 7.19
CA PHE A 160 -2.70 -16.03 7.22
C PHE A 160 -2.39 -16.55 8.61
N MET A 161 -2.19 -17.86 8.73
CA MET A 161 -2.08 -18.53 10.03
C MET A 161 -3.27 -18.17 10.94
N THR A 162 -3.01 -17.55 12.10
CA THR A 162 -4.03 -17.08 13.06
C THR A 162 -4.51 -15.65 12.79
N TYR A 163 -3.90 -14.96 11.82
CA TYR A 163 -4.26 -13.59 11.43
C TYR A 163 -5.33 -13.59 10.33
N GLY A 164 -5.98 -12.44 10.18
CA GLY A 164 -6.83 -12.17 9.04
C GLY A 164 -7.19 -10.70 8.92
N GLY A 165 -7.76 -10.36 7.76
CA GLY A 165 -8.22 -9.02 7.46
C GLY A 165 -8.30 -8.72 5.97
N PRO A 166 -8.48 -7.43 5.63
CA PRO A 166 -8.60 -6.96 4.26
C PRO A 166 -7.35 -7.21 3.42
N MET A 167 -7.57 -7.48 2.14
CA MET A 167 -6.55 -7.40 1.10
C MET A 167 -7.14 -6.90 -0.22
N SER A 168 -6.31 -6.24 -1.03
CA SER A 168 -6.64 -5.88 -2.41
C SER A 168 -5.64 -6.53 -3.38
N GLU A 169 -6.18 -7.13 -4.42
CA GLU A 169 -5.42 -7.95 -5.37
C GLU A 169 -5.73 -7.50 -6.79
N VAL A 170 -4.69 -7.50 -7.63
CA VAL A 170 -4.80 -7.29 -9.07
C VAL A 170 -5.36 -8.55 -9.75
N PRO A 171 -6.26 -8.42 -10.74
CA PRO A 171 -6.87 -7.19 -11.26
C PRO A 171 -8.24 -6.87 -10.63
N ASN A 172 -8.65 -7.62 -9.60
CA ASN A 172 -10.05 -7.64 -9.16
C ASN A 172 -10.43 -6.45 -8.28
N HIS A 173 -9.49 -5.92 -7.52
CA HIS A 173 -9.74 -4.89 -6.50
C HIS A 173 -9.09 -3.55 -6.84
N THR A 174 -8.16 -3.54 -7.77
CA THR A 174 -7.31 -2.39 -8.10
C THR A 174 -7.87 -1.59 -9.28
N TRP A 175 -7.53 -0.30 -9.34
CA TRP A 175 -7.90 0.56 -10.47
C TRP A 175 -6.77 0.61 -11.49
N ALA A 176 -7.07 0.52 -12.79
CA ALA A 176 -6.06 0.69 -13.84
C ALA A 176 -5.31 2.03 -13.70
N GLU A 177 -6.00 3.06 -13.21
CA GLU A 177 -5.44 4.39 -12.96
C GLU A 177 -4.52 4.46 -11.73
N ALA A 178 -4.49 3.40 -10.91
CA ALA A 178 -3.59 3.24 -9.77
C ALA A 178 -2.36 2.39 -10.12
N GLU A 179 -2.16 2.01 -11.38
CA GLU A 179 -0.93 1.36 -11.79
C GLU A 179 0.27 2.28 -11.64
N MET A 180 1.38 1.75 -11.11
CA MET A 180 2.65 2.46 -10.94
C MET A 180 3.38 2.64 -12.28
N THR A 181 2.81 3.42 -13.19
CA THR A 181 3.45 3.82 -14.46
C THR A 181 4.44 4.97 -14.22
N PRO A 182 5.40 5.21 -15.13
CA PRO A 182 6.36 6.31 -15.00
C PRO A 182 5.70 7.68 -14.72
N GLU A 183 4.59 7.96 -15.41
CA GLU A 183 3.87 9.24 -15.35
C GLU A 183 3.22 9.49 -13.99
N ARG A 184 2.83 8.42 -13.29
CA ARG A 184 2.18 8.49 -11.99
C ARG A 184 3.17 8.41 -10.85
N LEU A 185 4.16 7.54 -10.99
CA LEU A 185 5.17 7.30 -9.95
C LEU A 185 6.23 8.40 -9.92
N ILE A 186 6.78 8.81 -11.07
CA ILE A 186 7.85 9.82 -11.13
C ILE A 186 7.25 11.21 -11.34
N GLY A 187 6.28 11.32 -12.25
CA GLY A 187 5.58 12.56 -12.55
C GLY A 187 5.13 12.65 -14.01
N PRO A 188 4.15 13.51 -14.32
CA PRO A 188 3.44 13.48 -15.61
C PRO A 188 4.31 13.76 -16.83
N ALA A 189 5.48 14.40 -16.64
CA ALA A 189 6.45 14.65 -17.70
C ALA A 189 7.33 13.44 -18.03
N THR A 190 7.41 12.44 -17.15
CA THR A 190 8.26 11.26 -17.32
C THR A 190 7.40 10.11 -17.83
N THR A 191 7.17 10.07 -19.14
CA THR A 191 6.33 9.04 -19.74
C THR A 191 7.09 7.76 -20.05
N THR A 192 6.36 6.67 -20.24
CA THR A 192 6.86 5.37 -20.71
C THR A 192 7.61 5.54 -22.02
N ALA A 193 7.07 6.33 -22.95
CA ALA A 193 7.73 6.64 -24.22
C ALA A 193 9.05 7.43 -24.01
N ILE A 194 9.07 8.38 -23.07
CA ILE A 194 10.28 9.15 -22.74
C ILE A 194 11.35 8.24 -22.13
N LEU A 195 10.99 7.38 -21.18
CA LEU A 195 11.94 6.43 -20.60
C LEU A 195 12.44 5.41 -21.63
N ALA A 196 11.57 4.95 -22.54
CA ALA A 196 11.93 4.03 -23.62
C ALA A 196 12.90 4.67 -24.63
N ALA A 197 12.80 5.99 -24.87
CA ALA A 197 13.71 6.72 -25.74
C ALA A 197 15.12 6.87 -25.14
N THR A 198 15.24 6.87 -23.82
CA THR A 198 16.53 6.92 -23.11
C THR A 198 16.69 5.71 -22.17
N PRO A 199 16.77 4.48 -22.71
CA PRO A 199 16.67 3.26 -21.91
C PRO A 199 17.84 3.11 -20.93
N ASN A 200 18.99 3.74 -21.20
CA ASN A 200 20.16 3.76 -20.32
C ASN A 200 20.19 4.97 -19.36
N GLY A 201 19.20 5.86 -19.42
CA GLY A 201 19.12 7.02 -18.54
C GLY A 201 18.85 6.62 -17.08
N ALA A 202 19.27 7.46 -16.14
CA ALA A 202 19.14 7.17 -14.71
C ALA A 202 17.69 6.93 -14.27
N ALA A 203 16.75 7.73 -14.80
CA ALA A 203 15.32 7.56 -14.53
C ALA A 203 14.79 6.20 -15.05
N ALA A 204 15.13 5.81 -16.28
CA ALA A 204 14.70 4.53 -16.86
C ALA A 204 15.31 3.33 -16.10
N SER A 205 16.58 3.43 -15.73
CA SER A 205 17.29 2.39 -14.98
C SER A 205 16.73 2.21 -13.57
N THR A 206 16.52 3.32 -12.84
CA THR A 206 15.92 3.28 -11.51
C THR A 206 14.47 2.81 -11.57
N TYR A 207 13.71 3.26 -12.56
CA TYR A 207 12.32 2.85 -12.73
C TYR A 207 12.18 1.34 -12.94
N ARG A 208 13.02 0.72 -13.79
CA ARG A 208 12.99 -0.74 -13.98
C ARG A 208 13.20 -1.51 -12.67
N VAL A 209 14.19 -1.10 -11.87
CA VAL A 209 14.45 -1.69 -10.55
C VAL A 209 13.22 -1.56 -9.65
N VAL A 210 12.67 -0.34 -9.52
CA VAL A 210 11.52 -0.08 -8.65
C VAL A 210 10.27 -0.81 -9.14
N ARG A 211 9.99 -0.82 -10.44
CA ARG A 211 8.83 -1.50 -11.03
C ARG A 211 8.93 -3.01 -10.86
N ALA A 212 10.11 -3.60 -11.11
CA ALA A 212 10.33 -5.04 -10.93
C ALA A 212 10.10 -5.45 -9.46
N THR A 213 10.54 -4.64 -8.49
CA THR A 213 10.23 -4.85 -7.07
C THR A 213 8.75 -4.67 -6.77
N ALA A 214 8.15 -3.56 -7.20
CA ALA A 214 6.75 -3.24 -6.94
C ALA A 214 5.78 -4.30 -7.45
N GLU A 215 6.04 -4.88 -8.63
CA GLU A 215 5.21 -5.97 -9.19
C GLU A 215 5.15 -7.22 -8.31
N GLN A 216 6.11 -7.37 -7.40
CA GLN A 216 6.18 -8.52 -6.51
C GLN A 216 5.79 -8.21 -5.08
N GLU A 217 5.96 -6.97 -4.64
CA GLU A 217 5.57 -6.53 -3.31
C GLU A 217 4.09 -6.10 -3.30
N CYS A 218 3.70 -5.14 -4.14
CA CYS A 218 2.34 -4.56 -4.22
C CYS A 218 1.65 -4.80 -5.55
N MET A 219 2.06 -5.84 -6.29
CA MET A 219 1.50 -6.14 -7.61
C MET A 219 1.53 -4.93 -8.58
N GLY A 220 2.49 -4.01 -8.43
CA GLY A 220 2.64 -2.85 -9.30
C GLY A 220 1.54 -1.78 -9.19
N MET A 221 0.74 -1.78 -8.12
CA MET A 221 -0.38 -0.86 -7.94
C MET A 221 -0.29 -0.06 -6.64
N PHE A 222 -0.64 1.23 -6.68
CA PHE A 222 -0.73 2.09 -5.50
C PHE A 222 -1.85 1.69 -4.54
N ASP A 223 -2.84 0.92 -5.01
CA ASP A 223 -4.02 0.49 -4.26
C ASP A 223 -4.07 -1.04 -4.03
N SER A 224 -2.94 -1.75 -4.21
CA SER A 224 -2.75 -3.09 -3.64
C SER A 224 -2.21 -2.95 -2.21
N ILE A 225 -3.02 -3.37 -1.25
CA ILE A 225 -2.84 -3.15 0.18
C ILE A 225 -3.13 -4.46 0.89
N ASN A 226 -2.30 -4.81 1.87
CA ASN A 226 -2.52 -5.99 2.73
C ASN A 226 -2.73 -5.57 4.18
N ALA A 227 -3.69 -6.21 4.84
CA ALA A 227 -3.96 -6.06 6.26
C ALA A 227 -4.42 -7.40 6.86
N TYR A 228 -3.86 -8.53 6.41
CA TYR A 228 -4.37 -9.87 6.74
C TYR A 228 -3.37 -10.77 7.47
N ASP A 229 -2.11 -10.37 7.57
CA ASP A 229 -1.02 -11.12 8.19
C ASP A 229 -0.61 -10.48 9.52
N ASP A 230 0.64 -10.70 9.94
CA ASP A 230 1.24 -10.13 11.14
C ASP A 230 1.58 -8.63 11.00
N ALA A 231 1.41 -8.05 9.81
CA ALA A 231 1.42 -6.61 9.64
C ALA A 231 0.06 -5.98 9.92
N LEU A 232 0.04 -4.78 10.51
CA LEU A 232 -1.19 -4.04 10.75
C LEU A 232 -1.86 -3.68 9.41
N VAL A 233 -1.16 -2.91 8.58
CA VAL A 233 -1.49 -2.61 7.19
C VAL A 233 -0.17 -2.43 6.44
N SER A 234 -0.09 -2.79 5.17
CA SER A 234 1.07 -2.53 4.31
C SER A 234 0.66 -2.07 2.91
N LEU A 235 1.44 -1.16 2.34
CA LEU A 235 1.19 -0.58 1.02
C LEU A 235 2.47 -0.06 0.35
N GLY A 236 2.36 0.30 -0.93
CA GLY A 236 3.40 0.96 -1.71
C GLY A 236 4.44 0.00 -2.31
N PRO A 237 5.41 0.53 -3.10
CA PRO A 237 6.33 -0.28 -3.90
C PRO A 237 7.17 -1.28 -3.11
N CYS A 238 7.35 -1.03 -1.80
CA CYS A 238 8.12 -1.86 -0.88
C CYS A 238 7.27 -2.48 0.24
N HIS A 239 5.93 -2.48 0.12
CA HIS A 239 5.01 -2.98 1.14
C HIS A 239 5.32 -2.44 2.55
N TRP A 240 5.51 -1.13 2.69
CA TRP A 240 5.83 -0.53 3.97
C TRP A 240 4.71 -0.80 4.97
N THR A 241 5.06 -1.45 6.08
CA THR A 241 4.12 -1.86 7.12
C THR A 241 3.83 -0.71 8.09
N MET A 242 2.59 -0.53 8.53
CA MET A 242 2.22 0.42 9.59
C MET A 242 2.76 -0.01 10.95
N GLY A 243 2.73 -1.32 11.17
CA GLY A 243 3.28 -2.00 12.32
C GLY A 243 3.46 -3.46 12.00
N LEU A 244 4.44 -4.10 12.64
CA LEU A 244 4.63 -5.54 12.62
C LEU A 244 4.36 -6.07 14.02
N MET A 245 3.70 -7.22 14.14
CA MET A 245 3.35 -7.80 15.44
C MET A 245 4.43 -8.79 15.90
N PRO A 246 5.43 -8.40 16.72
CA PRO A 246 6.16 -9.36 17.54
C PRO A 246 5.25 -9.95 18.63
N ALA A 247 5.77 -10.91 19.40
CA ALA A 247 5.08 -11.40 20.59
C ALA A 247 4.82 -10.24 21.57
N GLY A 248 3.55 -9.90 21.82
CA GLY A 248 3.12 -8.92 22.84
C GLY A 248 2.54 -7.59 22.35
N GLY A 249 2.35 -7.38 21.05
CA GLY A 249 1.74 -6.16 20.48
C GLY A 249 2.46 -5.70 19.21
N TYR A 250 2.03 -4.58 18.61
CA TYR A 250 2.68 -4.05 17.41
C TYR A 250 3.94 -3.23 17.71
N ASP A 251 5.01 -3.48 16.97
CA ASP A 251 6.24 -2.65 16.94
C ASP A 251 6.24 -1.70 15.72
N ASN A 252 7.23 -0.81 15.67
CA ASN A 252 7.43 0.16 14.60
C ASN A 252 7.44 -0.50 13.21
N GLY A 253 6.74 0.15 12.28
CA GLY A 253 6.72 -0.22 10.86
C GLY A 253 7.39 0.85 9.98
N GLU A 254 7.54 0.58 8.69
CA GLU A 254 8.13 1.53 7.73
C GLU A 254 7.12 2.57 7.20
N LEU A 255 5.83 2.25 7.20
CA LEU A 255 4.80 3.14 6.67
C LEU A 255 4.76 4.47 7.44
N PRO A 256 4.87 4.53 8.78
CA PRO A 256 4.91 5.80 9.48
C PRO A 256 6.13 6.66 9.12
N GLY A 257 7.25 6.04 8.74
CA GLY A 257 8.41 6.75 8.19
C GLY A 257 8.08 7.42 6.85
N PHE A 258 7.42 6.70 5.95
CA PHE A 258 6.89 7.28 4.72
C PHE A 258 5.82 8.37 4.96
N LEU A 259 4.91 8.16 5.92
CA LEU A 259 3.89 9.15 6.27
C LEU A 259 4.52 10.44 6.83
N ALA A 260 5.60 10.35 7.60
CA ALA A 260 6.37 11.51 8.03
C ALA A 260 6.97 12.28 6.85
N TYR A 261 7.52 11.56 5.87
CA TYR A 261 8.03 12.18 4.65
C TYR A 261 6.93 12.85 3.82
N PHE A 262 5.79 12.17 3.62
CA PHE A 262 4.64 12.74 2.90
C PHE A 262 4.06 13.98 3.61
N LEU A 263 3.96 13.95 4.94
CA LEU A 263 3.55 15.12 5.73
C LEU A 263 4.51 16.30 5.52
N HIS A 264 5.82 16.04 5.55
CA HIS A 264 6.84 17.07 5.35
C HIS A 264 6.80 17.67 3.93
N ARG A 265 6.65 16.83 2.91
CA ARG A 265 6.71 17.28 1.50
C ARG A 265 5.40 17.85 0.97
N ASN A 266 4.26 17.33 1.44
CA ASN A 266 2.94 17.63 0.90
C ASN A 266 1.90 17.83 2.03
N GLN A 267 2.19 18.72 2.97
CA GLN A 267 1.37 18.93 4.17
C GLN A 267 -0.13 19.12 3.88
N ALA A 268 -0.49 19.90 2.86
CA ALA A 268 -1.89 20.15 2.52
C ALA A 268 -2.65 18.88 2.10
N ASP A 269 -2.03 18.03 1.27
CA ASP A 269 -2.62 16.74 0.89
C ASP A 269 -2.61 15.76 2.06
N TYR A 270 -1.55 15.75 2.88
CA TYR A 270 -1.53 14.94 4.09
C TYR A 270 -2.70 15.29 5.01
N GLN A 271 -2.91 16.58 5.27
CA GLN A 271 -4.02 17.06 6.07
C GLN A 271 -5.35 16.65 5.44
N ARG A 272 -5.52 16.80 4.13
CA ARG A 272 -6.75 16.41 3.44
C ARG A 272 -7.07 14.92 3.61
N TYR A 273 -6.11 14.04 3.29
CA TYR A 273 -6.37 12.60 3.12
C TYR A 273 -6.15 11.76 4.37
N LEU A 274 -5.35 12.22 5.34
CA LEU A 274 -4.98 11.43 6.53
C LEU A 274 -5.16 12.24 7.83
N GLY A 275 -4.60 13.45 7.90
CA GLY A 275 -4.57 14.25 9.13
C GLY A 275 -5.97 14.66 9.62
N ASN A 276 -6.83 15.14 8.72
CA ASN A 276 -8.23 15.44 9.03
C ASN A 276 -9.10 14.20 9.30
N LEU A 277 -8.52 12.99 9.16
CA LEU A 277 -9.13 11.71 9.53
C LEU A 277 -8.49 11.14 10.81
N GLY A 278 -7.56 11.87 11.43
CA GLY A 278 -6.99 11.56 12.74
C GLY A 278 -5.74 10.68 12.72
N LEU A 279 -5.08 10.49 11.57
CA LEU A 279 -3.84 9.71 11.48
C LEU A 279 -2.63 10.62 11.27
N TYR A 280 -1.64 10.49 12.15
CA TYR A 280 -0.37 11.21 12.07
C TYR A 280 0.82 10.27 12.34
N PRO A 281 2.01 10.53 11.76
CA PRO A 281 3.23 9.84 12.16
C PRO A 281 3.63 10.27 13.57
N ALA A 282 4.28 9.39 14.32
CA ALA A 282 4.69 9.69 15.69
C ALA A 282 5.83 10.72 15.77
N THR A 283 6.61 10.85 14.70
CA THR A 283 7.75 11.77 14.60
C THR A 283 7.73 12.47 13.24
N ALA A 284 8.12 13.74 13.22
CA ALA A 284 8.37 14.48 12.00
C ALA A 284 9.56 13.89 11.21
N TRP A 285 9.55 14.10 9.90
CA TRP A 285 10.68 13.81 9.04
C TRP A 285 11.85 14.73 9.37
N ALA A 286 12.98 14.16 9.80
CA ALA A 286 14.16 14.91 10.18
C ALA A 286 15.17 15.11 9.03
N GLY A 287 14.84 14.62 7.82
CA GLY A 287 15.77 14.56 6.69
C GLY A 287 16.41 13.17 6.55
N VAL A 288 17.58 13.11 5.91
CA VAL A 288 18.22 11.85 5.49
C VAL A 288 19.07 11.23 6.61
N ASN A 289 18.93 9.91 6.80
CA ASN A 289 19.75 9.04 7.65
C ASN A 289 19.98 9.53 9.10
N THR A 290 19.01 10.23 9.70
CA THR A 290 19.10 10.77 11.05
C THR A 290 17.76 10.79 11.77
N GLY A 291 17.79 11.12 13.05
CA GLY A 291 16.61 11.23 13.90
C GLY A 291 16.00 9.88 14.28
N PRO A 292 14.89 9.90 15.04
CA PRO A 292 14.31 8.70 15.64
C PRO A 292 13.57 7.81 14.63
N LEU A 293 13.34 8.29 13.40
CA LEU A 293 12.82 7.46 12.32
C LEU A 293 13.90 6.58 11.70
N TRP A 294 15.19 6.93 11.80
CA TRP A 294 16.26 6.21 11.12
C TRP A 294 16.73 4.99 11.92
N ASP A 295 16.41 3.79 11.42
CA ASP A 295 17.01 2.54 11.88
C ASP A 295 18.36 2.35 11.18
N ARG A 296 19.45 2.62 11.90
CA ARG A 296 20.82 2.51 11.40
C ARG A 296 21.21 1.08 11.01
N THR A 297 20.72 0.08 11.76
CA THR A 297 21.08 -1.33 11.54
C THR A 297 20.37 -1.86 10.31
N GLY A 298 19.06 -1.62 10.23
CA GLY A 298 18.24 -1.98 9.07
C GLY A 298 18.43 -1.05 7.88
N ARG A 299 19.05 0.12 8.04
CA ARG A 299 19.14 1.18 7.02
C ARG A 299 17.79 1.48 6.36
N LYS A 300 16.80 1.79 7.19
CA LYS A 300 15.42 2.06 6.80
C LYS A 300 14.79 3.08 7.74
N TYR A 301 13.63 3.60 7.34
CA TYR A 301 12.90 4.59 8.13
C TYR A 301 11.68 3.94 8.75
N VAL A 302 11.66 3.83 10.08
CA VAL A 302 10.61 3.16 10.85
C VAL A 302 10.04 4.07 11.92
N GLY A 303 8.78 3.88 12.28
CA GLY A 303 8.15 4.64 13.35
C GLY A 303 6.82 4.07 13.77
N TRP A 304 6.07 4.88 14.51
CA TRP A 304 4.70 4.56 14.94
C TRP A 304 3.74 5.67 14.55
N ILE A 305 2.47 5.54 14.95
CA ILE A 305 1.40 6.48 14.64
C ILE A 305 0.84 7.16 15.90
N ARG A 306 0.26 8.33 15.69
CA ARG A 306 -0.44 9.14 16.69
C ARG A 306 -1.83 9.50 16.17
N HIS A 307 -2.74 9.79 17.09
CA HIS A 307 -4.11 10.23 16.80
C HIS A 307 -4.51 11.42 17.68
N HIS A 308 -5.67 12.04 17.41
CA HIS A 308 -6.16 13.15 18.23
C HIS A 308 -6.62 12.66 19.62
N ASN A 309 -6.50 13.52 20.62
CA ASN A 309 -7.26 13.47 21.87
C ASN A 309 -8.12 14.73 22.03
N GLU A 310 -8.91 14.81 23.10
CA GLU A 310 -9.79 15.95 23.37
C GLU A 310 -9.05 17.29 23.55
N GLN A 311 -7.76 17.25 23.87
CA GLN A 311 -6.92 18.45 24.01
C GLN A 311 -6.27 18.87 22.68
N THR A 312 -6.38 18.05 21.63
CA THR A 312 -5.78 18.33 20.34
C THR A 312 -6.53 19.47 19.64
N GLN A 313 -5.78 20.48 19.19
CA GLN A 313 -6.29 21.44 18.22
C GLN A 313 -6.03 20.92 16.80
N PRO A 314 -7.05 20.49 16.02
CA PRO A 314 -6.82 19.83 14.73
C PRO A 314 -5.99 20.66 13.74
N ALA A 315 -6.13 21.99 13.78
CA ALA A 315 -5.35 22.90 12.94
C ALA A 315 -3.85 22.90 13.23
N GLN A 316 -3.45 22.52 14.46
CA GLN A 316 -2.05 22.50 14.90
C GLN A 316 -1.43 21.10 14.89
N ALA A 317 -2.23 20.05 14.69
CA ALA A 317 -1.77 18.65 14.79
C ALA A 317 -0.60 18.33 13.85
N ALA A 318 -0.60 18.88 12.63
CA ALA A 318 0.46 18.66 11.64
C ALA A 318 1.84 19.19 12.09
N THR A 319 1.88 20.28 12.85
CA THR A 319 3.12 20.89 13.36
C THR A 319 3.41 20.50 14.82
N GLY A 320 2.40 20.01 15.53
CA GLY A 320 2.44 19.63 16.95
C GLY A 320 2.33 18.11 17.15
N LEU A 321 3.12 17.32 16.43
CA LEU A 321 3.05 15.85 16.51
C LEU A 321 3.32 15.32 17.93
N ALA A 322 4.24 15.95 18.67
CA ALA A 322 4.62 15.51 20.02
C ALA A 322 3.47 15.64 21.04
N GLN A 323 2.50 16.52 20.76
CA GLN A 323 1.33 16.78 21.61
C GLN A 323 0.19 15.77 21.37
N LEU A 324 0.21 15.04 20.26
CA LEU A 324 -0.77 14.01 19.95
C LEU A 324 -0.42 12.73 20.72
N PRO A 325 -1.36 11.98 21.33
CA PRO A 325 -1.03 10.69 21.92
C PRO A 325 -0.64 9.66 20.88
N MET A 326 0.28 8.77 21.26
CA MET A 326 0.56 7.55 20.49
C MET A 326 -0.64 6.61 20.55
N VAL A 327 -0.96 5.99 19.41
CA VAL A 327 -1.92 4.89 19.38
C VAL A 327 -1.36 3.73 20.19
N ASP A 328 -2.18 3.11 21.03
CA ASP A 328 -1.78 1.91 21.78
C ASP A 328 -1.40 0.78 20.81
N ARG A 329 -0.31 0.08 21.16
CA ARG A 329 0.25 -1.04 20.39
C ARG A 329 -0.52 -2.34 20.60
N ALA A 330 -1.41 -2.40 21.59
CA ALA A 330 -2.33 -3.51 21.80
C ALA A 330 -3.18 -3.75 20.55
N THR A 331 -3.42 -5.02 20.24
CA THR A 331 -4.14 -5.41 19.01
C THR A 331 -5.55 -4.84 18.95
N VAL A 332 -6.24 -4.75 20.09
CA VAL A 332 -7.61 -4.20 20.18
C VAL A 332 -7.68 -2.75 19.69
N GLU A 333 -6.70 -1.92 20.02
CA GLU A 333 -6.65 -0.51 19.62
C GLU A 333 -6.06 -0.34 18.22
N ALA A 334 -4.91 -0.97 17.95
CA ALA A 334 -4.23 -0.83 16.67
C ALA A 334 -5.08 -1.34 15.50
N ASN A 335 -5.85 -2.42 15.69
CA ASN A 335 -6.70 -3.00 14.64
C ASN A 335 -7.82 -2.07 14.15
N TYR A 336 -8.11 -0.96 14.83
CA TYR A 336 -8.97 0.10 14.29
C TYR A 336 -8.52 0.55 12.89
N PHE A 337 -7.21 0.62 12.66
CA PHE A 337 -6.63 1.01 11.36
C PHE A 337 -6.69 -0.10 10.30
N LYS A 338 -7.18 -1.29 10.65
CA LYS A 338 -7.51 -2.39 9.70
C LYS A 338 -8.95 -2.35 9.21
N THR A 339 -9.83 -1.58 9.85
CA THR A 339 -11.26 -1.51 9.48
C THR A 339 -11.45 -1.25 8.00
N TRP A 340 -12.58 -1.71 7.44
CA TRP A 340 -12.86 -1.53 6.01
C TRP A 340 -12.88 -0.06 5.59
N HIS A 341 -13.23 0.85 6.49
CA HIS A 341 -13.19 2.29 6.24
C HIS A 341 -11.75 2.85 6.18
N TRP A 342 -10.83 2.38 7.02
CA TRP A 342 -9.41 2.74 6.89
C TRP A 342 -8.77 2.12 5.66
N PHE A 343 -9.08 0.86 5.38
CA PHE A 343 -8.64 0.20 4.16
C PHE A 343 -9.14 0.95 2.91
N TYR A 344 -10.41 1.38 2.89
CA TYR A 344 -10.96 2.26 1.86
C TYR A 344 -10.19 3.57 1.71
N ARG A 345 -9.90 4.27 2.80
CA ARG A 345 -9.16 5.55 2.77
C ARG A 345 -7.76 5.37 2.19
N LEU A 346 -7.05 4.32 2.60
CA LEU A 346 -5.71 4.01 2.10
C LEU A 346 -5.72 3.60 0.63
N ALA A 347 -6.72 2.84 0.18
CA ALA A 347 -6.89 2.53 -1.24
C ALA A 347 -7.17 3.80 -2.06
N MET A 348 -8.05 4.67 -1.57
CA MET A 348 -8.47 5.87 -2.29
C MET A 348 -7.39 6.95 -2.36
N ILE A 349 -6.55 7.14 -1.34
CA ILE A 349 -5.40 8.04 -1.46
C ILE A 349 -4.40 7.51 -2.51
N GLY A 350 -4.15 6.20 -2.55
CA GLY A 350 -3.34 5.55 -3.58
C GLY A 350 -3.92 5.71 -5.00
N ARG A 351 -5.24 5.75 -5.13
CA ARG A 351 -5.95 5.94 -6.42
C ARG A 351 -6.00 7.39 -6.92
N THR A 352 -5.99 8.38 -6.02
CA THR A 352 -6.44 9.74 -6.35
C THR A 352 -5.48 10.87 -5.94
N CYS A 353 -4.44 10.60 -5.17
CA CYS A 353 -3.48 11.63 -4.75
C CYS A 353 -2.14 11.46 -5.47
N ALA A 354 -1.90 12.25 -6.51
CA ALA A 354 -0.65 12.22 -7.28
C ALA A 354 0.58 12.53 -6.40
N ASN A 355 0.46 13.45 -5.45
CA ASN A 355 1.56 13.77 -4.54
C ASN A 355 1.91 12.60 -3.60
N PHE A 356 0.91 11.82 -3.17
CA PHE A 356 1.15 10.60 -2.40
C PHE A 356 1.88 9.55 -3.25
N GLN A 357 1.46 9.37 -4.50
CA GLN A 357 2.09 8.45 -5.47
C GLN A 357 3.55 8.84 -5.73
N GLN A 358 3.83 10.13 -5.97
CA GLN A 358 5.18 10.64 -6.23
C GLN A 358 6.08 10.63 -4.98
N ALA A 359 5.51 10.85 -3.79
CA ALA A 359 6.28 10.69 -2.56
C ALA A 359 6.78 9.25 -2.36
N MET A 360 6.08 8.24 -2.88
CA MET A 360 6.56 6.85 -2.84
C MET A 360 7.82 6.65 -3.69
N TRP A 361 7.93 7.33 -4.83
CA TRP A 361 9.13 7.30 -5.67
C TRP A 361 10.35 7.79 -4.92
N ASP A 362 10.24 8.94 -4.28
CA ASP A 362 11.31 9.52 -3.45
C ASP A 362 11.72 8.54 -2.34
N MET A 363 10.74 7.96 -1.64
CA MET A 363 10.99 7.07 -0.50
C MET A 363 11.69 5.76 -0.90
N VAL A 364 11.32 5.15 -2.03
CA VAL A 364 12.02 3.96 -2.55
C VAL A 364 13.44 4.31 -2.97
N ARG A 365 13.65 5.48 -3.59
CA ARG A 365 15.00 5.92 -3.97
C ARG A 365 15.88 6.19 -2.76
N PHE A 366 15.36 6.78 -1.67
CA PHE A 366 16.09 6.86 -0.41
C PHE A 366 16.54 5.47 0.05
N ARG A 367 15.65 4.47 0.02
CA ARG A 367 15.98 3.09 0.38
C ARG A 367 17.09 2.51 -0.51
N ILE A 368 17.02 2.69 -1.83
CA ILE A 368 18.08 2.24 -2.76
C ILE A 368 19.41 2.92 -2.45
N ARG A 369 19.43 4.25 -2.29
CA ARG A 369 20.61 5.03 -1.90
C ARG A 369 21.23 4.49 -0.61
N ASP A 370 20.39 4.23 0.38
CA ASP A 370 20.81 3.82 1.71
C ASP A 370 21.31 2.37 1.74
N ILE A 371 20.72 1.47 0.96
CA ILE A 371 21.26 0.12 0.72
C ILE A 371 22.61 0.21 0.02
N ARG A 372 22.71 0.97 -1.07
CA ARG A 372 23.94 1.07 -1.87
C ARG A 372 25.10 1.65 -1.07
N SER A 373 24.85 2.57 -0.15
CA SER A 373 25.88 3.14 0.73
C SER A 373 26.23 2.26 1.94
N ALA A 374 25.67 1.05 2.05
CA ALA A 374 26.02 0.13 3.13
C ALA A 374 27.45 -0.40 2.94
N PRO A 375 28.33 -0.28 3.95
CA PRO A 375 29.69 -0.81 3.85
C PRO A 375 29.68 -2.35 3.86
N ILE A 376 30.59 -2.94 3.10
CA ILE A 376 30.83 -4.37 3.04
C ILE A 376 32.34 -4.63 3.07
N ALA A 377 32.74 -5.55 3.96
CA ALA A 377 34.12 -5.99 4.08
C ALA A 377 34.20 -7.51 3.99
N VAL A 378 35.07 -8.03 3.13
CA VAL A 378 35.26 -9.46 2.86
C VAL A 378 36.76 -9.78 2.84
N ASN A 379 37.14 -10.86 3.51
CA ASN A 379 38.50 -11.41 3.50
C ASN A 379 38.42 -12.89 3.10
N VAL A 380 38.97 -13.25 1.94
CA VAL A 380 38.97 -14.62 1.42
C VAL A 380 40.36 -14.95 0.86
N GLY A 381 41.15 -15.71 1.61
CA GLY A 381 42.55 -15.95 1.26
C GLY A 381 43.31 -14.62 1.15
N ALA A 382 43.88 -14.35 -0.03
CA ALA A 382 44.58 -13.09 -0.34
C ALA A 382 43.65 -11.95 -0.85
N VAL A 383 42.35 -12.22 -1.02
CA VAL A 383 41.37 -11.24 -1.48
C VAL A 383 40.87 -10.44 -0.28
N HIS A 384 41.11 -9.12 -0.31
CA HIS A 384 40.66 -8.18 0.71
C HIS A 384 39.81 -7.09 0.06
N ILE A 385 38.52 -7.08 0.36
CA ILE A 385 37.56 -6.11 -0.16
C ILE A 385 37.06 -5.25 1.00
N ASN A 386 37.15 -3.93 0.85
CA ASN A 386 36.51 -2.96 1.72
C ASN A 386 35.87 -1.89 0.83
N ALA A 387 34.55 -1.94 0.69
CA ALA A 387 33.80 -1.13 -0.27
C ALA A 387 32.36 -0.89 0.23
N THR A 388 31.50 -0.32 -0.60
CA THR A 388 30.06 -0.30 -0.37
C THR A 388 29.33 -1.34 -1.22
N LEU A 389 28.10 -1.71 -0.85
CA LEU A 389 27.27 -2.57 -1.69
C LEU A 389 27.07 -1.96 -3.09
N GLY A 390 27.02 -0.64 -3.21
CA GLY A 390 26.89 0.08 -4.47
C GLY A 390 28.15 0.07 -5.34
N ASP A 391 29.32 -0.20 -4.75
CA ASP A 391 30.58 -0.44 -5.49
C ASP A 391 30.66 -1.89 -5.96
N ILE A 392 30.13 -2.84 -5.19
CA ILE A 392 30.17 -4.28 -5.50
C ILE A 392 29.11 -4.66 -6.51
N TYR A 393 27.86 -4.24 -6.31
CA TYR A 393 26.70 -4.62 -7.11
C TYR A 393 26.24 -3.43 -7.96
N THR A 394 26.54 -3.46 -9.26
CA THR A 394 26.31 -2.29 -10.15
C THR A 394 25.41 -2.59 -11.34
N SER A 395 24.85 -3.79 -11.45
CA SER A 395 23.80 -4.10 -12.42
C SER A 395 22.41 -3.79 -11.88
N GLU A 396 21.45 -3.53 -12.77
CA GLU A 396 20.04 -3.33 -12.36
C GLU A 396 19.51 -4.58 -11.67
N LYS A 397 19.88 -5.75 -12.20
CA LYS A 397 19.46 -7.04 -11.66
C LYS A 397 19.96 -7.25 -10.23
N SER A 398 21.24 -6.98 -9.95
CA SER A 398 21.78 -7.13 -8.59
C SER A 398 21.17 -6.13 -7.61
N VAL A 399 20.99 -4.88 -8.03
CA VAL A 399 20.33 -3.85 -7.18
C VAL A 399 18.87 -4.20 -6.90
N ALA A 400 18.12 -4.73 -7.87
CA ALA A 400 16.74 -5.16 -7.67
C ALA A 400 16.63 -6.35 -6.69
N ILE A 401 17.55 -7.33 -6.79
CA ILE A 401 17.62 -8.46 -5.85
C ILE A 401 17.93 -7.95 -4.43
N LEU A 402 18.91 -7.04 -4.28
CA LEU A 402 19.26 -6.44 -3.00
C LEU A 402 18.10 -5.66 -2.40
N LEU A 403 17.43 -4.81 -3.19
CA LEU A 403 16.27 -4.04 -2.74
C LEU A 403 15.18 -4.97 -2.20
N ARG A 404 14.85 -6.00 -2.96
CA ARG A 404 13.81 -6.96 -2.55
C ARG A 404 14.21 -7.79 -1.33
N TRP A 405 15.44 -8.26 -1.28
CA TRP A 405 15.92 -8.98 -0.11
C TRP A 405 15.88 -8.07 1.12
N HIS A 406 16.26 -6.80 0.97
CA HIS A 406 16.24 -5.83 2.05
C HIS A 406 14.83 -5.54 2.55
N ILE A 407 13.82 -5.53 1.69
CA ILE A 407 12.41 -5.39 2.09
C ILE A 407 12.01 -6.49 3.09
N PHE A 408 12.35 -7.74 2.78
CA PHE A 408 11.95 -8.87 3.63
C PHE A 408 12.85 -9.04 4.87
N ARG A 409 14.16 -8.79 4.72
CA ARG A 409 15.18 -8.98 5.77
C ARG A 409 16.28 -7.91 5.68
N PRO A 410 16.02 -6.69 6.17
CA PRO A 410 16.99 -5.59 6.10
C PRO A 410 18.37 -5.95 6.66
N GLY A 411 18.40 -6.59 7.83
CA GLY A 411 19.64 -7.02 8.50
C GLY A 411 20.41 -8.13 7.79
N HIS A 412 19.80 -8.87 6.85
CA HIS A 412 20.55 -9.81 6.00
C HIS A 412 21.43 -9.04 5.01
N VAL A 413 20.87 -7.97 4.43
CA VAL A 413 21.53 -7.17 3.40
C VAL A 413 22.61 -6.27 3.99
N THR A 414 22.34 -5.64 5.13
CA THR A 414 23.34 -4.81 5.83
C THR A 414 24.32 -5.61 6.70
N GLY A 415 24.11 -6.93 6.83
CA GLY A 415 24.82 -7.80 7.74
C GLY A 415 25.65 -8.90 7.06
N ALA A 416 25.70 -10.07 7.70
CA ALA A 416 26.56 -11.16 7.27
C ALA A 416 26.05 -11.91 6.02
N ARG A 417 24.74 -11.98 5.78
CA ARG A 417 24.20 -12.87 4.72
C ARG A 417 24.62 -12.46 3.30
N VAL A 418 24.55 -11.18 2.96
CA VAL A 418 25.06 -10.69 1.66
C VAL A 418 26.59 -10.75 1.60
N ARG A 419 27.28 -10.52 2.72
CA ARG A 419 28.74 -10.72 2.83
C ARG A 419 29.15 -12.16 2.53
N ASP A 420 28.46 -13.12 3.11
CA ASP A 420 28.70 -14.55 2.90
C ASP A 420 28.36 -14.96 1.46
N SER A 421 27.37 -14.30 0.85
CA SER A 421 27.05 -14.47 -0.57
C SER A 421 28.21 -14.04 -1.46
N LEU A 422 28.81 -12.88 -1.20
CA LEU A 422 30.01 -12.42 -1.89
C LEU A 422 31.20 -13.36 -1.68
N THR A 423 31.42 -13.83 -0.44
CA THR A 423 32.44 -14.84 -0.14
C THR A 423 32.24 -16.14 -0.94
N ARG A 424 31.00 -16.65 -1.04
CA ARG A 424 30.69 -17.83 -1.85
C ARG A 424 30.94 -17.58 -3.34
N ALA A 425 30.61 -16.40 -3.85
CA ALA A 425 30.86 -16.05 -5.26
C ALA A 425 32.36 -16.08 -5.58
N ILE A 426 33.18 -15.50 -4.71
CA ILE A 426 34.66 -15.47 -4.83
C ILE A 426 35.21 -16.91 -4.84
N ASN A 427 34.82 -17.72 -3.84
CA ASN A 427 35.28 -19.11 -3.73
C ASN A 427 34.82 -19.98 -4.91
N GLY A 428 33.61 -19.77 -5.41
CA GLY A 428 33.04 -20.53 -6.52
C GLY A 428 33.59 -20.16 -7.89
N HIS A 429 34.34 -19.06 -8.01
CA HIS A 429 34.87 -18.54 -9.27
C HIS A 429 36.34 -18.13 -9.14
N ALA A 430 37.19 -19.05 -8.66
CA ALA A 430 38.62 -18.81 -8.42
C ALA A 430 39.42 -18.40 -9.68
N GLN A 431 38.88 -18.64 -10.88
CA GLN A 431 39.47 -18.21 -12.15
C GLN A 431 39.38 -16.70 -12.40
N LEU A 432 38.53 -15.97 -11.67
CA LEU A 432 38.40 -14.51 -11.78
C LEU A 432 39.42 -13.80 -10.88
N ASN A 433 39.96 -12.67 -11.33
CA ASN A 433 40.95 -11.90 -10.58
C ASN A 433 40.29 -10.95 -9.56
N TRP A 434 39.86 -11.51 -8.44
CA TRP A 434 39.21 -10.80 -7.34
C TRP A 434 40.12 -9.85 -6.55
N ALA A 435 41.44 -9.95 -6.72
CA ALA A 435 42.40 -9.09 -6.03
C ALA A 435 42.46 -7.67 -6.62
N THR A 436 41.88 -7.46 -7.81
CA THR A 436 41.70 -6.13 -8.38
C THR A 436 40.60 -5.35 -7.67
N ALA A 437 40.69 -4.02 -7.70
CA ALA A 437 39.68 -3.17 -7.07
C ALA A 437 38.30 -3.40 -7.73
N PRO A 438 37.17 -3.31 -6.99
CA PRO A 438 35.83 -3.52 -7.56
C PRO A 438 35.49 -2.65 -8.78
N ALA A 439 36.10 -1.47 -8.90
CA ALA A 439 35.95 -0.60 -10.07
C ALA A 439 36.57 -1.20 -11.36
N GLN A 440 37.50 -2.15 -11.24
CA GLN A 440 38.16 -2.83 -12.36
C GLN A 440 37.52 -4.19 -12.68
N TRP A 441 36.52 -4.62 -11.92
CA TRP A 441 35.81 -5.87 -12.16
C TRP A 441 35.03 -5.83 -13.47
N THR A 442 35.02 -6.96 -14.17
CA THR A 442 34.38 -7.13 -15.48
C THR A 442 32.94 -7.63 -15.37
N ASN A 443 32.24 -7.74 -16.50
CA ASN A 443 30.92 -8.40 -16.57
C ASN A 443 30.93 -9.81 -15.99
N ALA A 444 32.01 -10.57 -16.13
CA ALA A 444 32.10 -11.93 -15.57
C ALA A 444 32.05 -11.92 -14.03
N HIS A 445 32.62 -10.89 -13.39
CA HIS A 445 32.53 -10.71 -11.95
C HIS A 445 31.11 -10.35 -11.52
N GLU A 446 30.45 -9.41 -12.20
CA GLU A 446 29.07 -9.01 -11.92
C GLU A 446 28.10 -10.20 -12.08
N GLN A 447 28.26 -11.00 -13.12
CA GLN A 447 27.46 -12.20 -13.35
C GLN A 447 27.64 -13.23 -12.22
N ALA A 448 28.88 -13.50 -11.80
CA ALA A 448 29.19 -14.42 -10.72
C ALA A 448 28.55 -13.98 -9.38
N ILE A 449 28.72 -12.72 -9.00
CA ILE A 449 28.15 -12.21 -7.74
C ILE A 449 26.62 -12.11 -7.81
N THR A 450 26.04 -11.79 -8.97
CA THR A 450 24.58 -11.67 -9.14
C THR A 450 23.90 -13.03 -9.10
N ALA A 451 24.49 -14.05 -9.74
CA ALA A 451 23.98 -15.41 -9.71
C ALA A 451 24.00 -15.99 -8.29
N GLN A 452 25.11 -15.80 -7.57
CA GLN A 452 25.22 -16.24 -6.17
C GLN A 452 24.25 -15.46 -5.26
N LEU A 453 24.12 -14.14 -5.46
CA LEU A 453 23.19 -13.31 -4.71
C LEU A 453 21.74 -13.77 -4.92
N LEU A 454 21.34 -14.05 -6.17
CA LEU A 454 20.01 -14.58 -6.48
C LEU A 454 19.79 -15.93 -5.81
N THR A 455 20.77 -16.84 -5.90
CA THR A 455 20.70 -18.18 -5.29
C THR A 455 20.43 -18.08 -3.78
N ASP A 456 21.15 -17.21 -3.09
CA ASP A 456 20.98 -17.03 -1.65
C ASP A 456 19.68 -16.30 -1.31
N ALA A 457 19.27 -15.32 -2.12
CA ALA A 457 18.02 -14.59 -1.94
C ALA A 457 16.78 -15.50 -2.13
N LEU A 458 16.85 -16.49 -3.02
CA LEU A 458 15.77 -17.48 -3.24
C LEU A 458 15.53 -18.35 -2.01
N THR A 459 16.53 -18.57 -1.16
CA THR A 459 16.34 -19.28 0.11
C THR A 459 15.52 -18.50 1.14
N VAL A 460 15.36 -17.19 0.91
CA VAL A 460 14.63 -16.27 1.79
C VAL A 460 13.23 -15.98 1.26
N ASN A 461 13.10 -15.75 -0.06
CA ASN A 461 11.84 -15.50 -0.73
C ASN A 461 11.92 -16.01 -2.18
N ASP A 462 11.12 -17.02 -2.51
CA ASP A 462 11.13 -17.71 -3.81
C ASP A 462 10.71 -16.79 -4.97
N THR A 463 9.89 -15.77 -4.70
CA THR A 463 9.46 -14.82 -5.72
C THR A 463 10.59 -13.91 -6.20
N GLN A 464 11.79 -13.95 -5.60
CA GLN A 464 13.00 -13.35 -6.17
C GLN A 464 13.27 -13.81 -7.61
N ASP A 465 12.87 -15.04 -7.98
CA ASP A 465 12.98 -15.52 -9.34
C ASP A 465 12.10 -14.69 -10.30
N ARG A 466 10.87 -14.37 -9.90
CA ARG A 466 9.96 -13.53 -10.70
C ARG A 466 10.50 -12.12 -10.89
N LEU A 467 11.14 -11.56 -9.85
CA LEU A 467 11.84 -10.28 -9.94
C LEU A 467 13.00 -10.35 -10.93
N ALA A 468 13.86 -11.37 -10.80
CA ALA A 468 15.05 -11.55 -11.64
C ALA A 468 14.70 -11.79 -13.13
N ASN A 469 13.49 -12.26 -13.40
CA ASN A 469 12.93 -12.52 -14.73
C ASN A 469 11.93 -11.44 -15.19
N TRP A 470 11.86 -10.29 -14.52
CA TRP A 470 11.00 -9.17 -14.95
C TRP A 470 11.46 -8.61 -16.32
N PRO A 471 10.54 -8.29 -17.26
CA PRO A 471 9.07 -8.30 -17.15
C PRO A 471 8.40 -9.58 -17.69
N THR A 472 9.09 -10.71 -17.80
CA THR A 472 8.58 -11.91 -18.48
C THR A 472 8.26 -13.09 -17.55
N TYR A 473 8.12 -12.84 -16.24
CA TYR A 473 7.84 -13.90 -15.28
C TYR A 473 6.43 -14.52 -15.45
N ALA A 474 6.31 -15.80 -15.10
CA ALA A 474 5.05 -16.54 -15.22
C ALA A 474 3.93 -15.90 -14.39
N GLY A 475 2.76 -15.71 -15.01
CA GLY A 475 1.60 -15.10 -14.36
C GLY A 475 1.56 -13.58 -14.41
N ARG A 476 2.53 -12.88 -15.02
CA ARG A 476 2.44 -11.43 -15.22
C ARG A 476 1.23 -11.03 -16.08
N ASN A 477 0.95 -11.77 -17.16
CA ASN A 477 -0.14 -11.45 -18.09
C ASN A 477 -1.53 -11.47 -17.45
N SER A 478 -1.73 -12.24 -16.37
CA SER A 478 -3.02 -12.25 -15.65
C SER A 478 -3.24 -11.04 -14.75
N ARG A 479 -2.23 -10.16 -14.64
CA ARG A 479 -2.31 -8.91 -13.87
C ARG A 479 -2.96 -7.77 -14.65
N ASN A 480 -3.16 -7.89 -15.96
CA ASN A 480 -3.79 -6.86 -16.79
C ASN A 480 -3.13 -5.47 -16.64
N TYR A 481 -1.81 -5.42 -16.53
CA TYR A 481 -1.06 -4.16 -16.55
C TYR A 481 -1.23 -3.46 -17.89
N THR A 482 -1.30 -2.13 -17.85
CA THR A 482 -1.18 -1.27 -19.04
C THR A 482 0.27 -1.14 -19.48
N LEU A 483 1.23 -1.18 -18.54
CA LEU A 483 2.66 -1.21 -18.86
C LEU A 483 3.08 -2.62 -19.29
N ASN A 484 3.50 -2.77 -20.55
CA ASN A 484 3.97 -4.04 -21.07
C ASN A 484 5.47 -4.22 -20.81
N ASN A 485 6.26 -4.39 -21.86
CA ASN A 485 7.69 -4.71 -21.82
C ASN A 485 8.53 -3.63 -22.52
N GLU A 486 7.96 -2.45 -22.77
CA GLU A 486 8.55 -1.37 -23.57
C GLU A 486 9.90 -0.88 -23.02
N LEU A 487 10.14 -1.06 -21.72
CA LEU A 487 11.37 -0.62 -21.06
C LEU A 487 12.48 -1.68 -21.04
N GLY A 488 12.21 -2.90 -21.50
CA GLY A 488 13.15 -4.03 -21.48
C GLY A 488 13.32 -4.69 -20.11
N ALA A 489 14.12 -5.76 -20.07
CA ALA A 489 14.44 -6.49 -18.84
C ALA A 489 15.42 -5.74 -17.92
N LEU A 490 15.55 -6.21 -16.67
CA LEU A 490 16.62 -5.77 -15.78
C LEU A 490 17.98 -6.11 -16.40
N ARG A 491 18.80 -5.08 -16.66
CA ARG A 491 20.15 -5.25 -17.21
C ARG A 491 21.07 -5.87 -16.15
N ASP A 492 21.86 -6.86 -16.56
CA ASP A 492 22.75 -7.65 -15.70
C ASP A 492 24.24 -7.33 -15.89
N GLY A 493 24.58 -6.50 -16.88
CA GLY A 493 25.94 -6.04 -17.13
C GLY A 493 26.47 -5.15 -16.01
N ARG A 494 27.79 -5.22 -15.78
CA ARG A 494 28.51 -4.37 -14.84
C ARG A 494 28.30 -2.89 -15.19
N GLY A 495 27.98 -2.08 -14.19
CA GLY A 495 27.76 -0.64 -14.36
C GLY A 495 26.46 -0.27 -15.07
N SER A 496 25.58 -1.24 -15.34
CA SER A 496 24.31 -0.95 -16.03
C SER A 496 23.31 -0.20 -15.15
N PHE A 497 23.42 -0.25 -13.82
CA PHE A 497 22.55 0.54 -12.94
C PHE A 497 22.98 2.00 -12.88
N HIS A 498 22.13 2.89 -13.38
CA HIS A 498 22.29 4.34 -13.27
C HIS A 498 21.24 4.87 -12.31
N PHE A 499 21.67 5.27 -11.11
CA PHE A 499 20.75 5.70 -10.07
C PHE A 499 20.27 7.14 -10.30
N ASP A 500 18.95 7.35 -10.27
CA ASP A 500 18.34 8.67 -10.35
C ASP A 500 18.38 9.38 -9.01
N THR A 501 19.34 10.29 -8.85
CA THR A 501 19.53 11.11 -7.64
C THR A 501 18.75 12.42 -7.69
N THR A 502 17.89 12.64 -8.69
CA THR A 502 17.20 13.93 -8.86
C THR A 502 16.31 14.24 -7.66
N GLY A 503 16.65 15.29 -6.91
CA GLY A 503 15.84 15.79 -5.79
C GLY A 503 15.96 15.01 -4.48
N ILE A 504 16.96 14.13 -4.31
CA ILE A 504 17.14 13.29 -3.10
C ILE A 504 18.54 13.31 -2.49
#